data_AF-A0A416I493-F1
#
_entry.id   AF-A0A416I493-F1
#
_cell.length_a   1.000
_cell.length_b   1.000
_cell.length_c   1.000
_cell.angle_alpha   90.00
_cell.angle_beta   90.00
_cell.angle_gamma   90.00
#
_symmetry.space_group_name_H-M   'P 1'
#
loop_
_entity.id
_entity.type
_entity.pdbx_description
1 polymer ?
#
loop_
_entity_poly.entity_id
_entity_poly.type
_entity_poly.pdbx_seq_one_letter_code
_entity_poly.pdbx_strand_id
1 'polypeptide(L)' 'MKSTDSVIVSWDFSHGKDVGVLIVGKQEKGKVEIINAYQGEEAKEIYQKLVFPKSKKTSFSKEKTT' A
#
# COMPACT_ATOMS: atom_id res chain seq x y z
N MET A 1 16.03 16.08 16.20
CA MET A 1 15.48 15.30 15.06
C MET A 1 13.97 15.32 15.21
N LYS A 2 13.19 15.82 14.24
CA LYS A 2 11.73 15.70 14.33
C LYS A 2 11.38 14.23 14.14
N SER A 3 10.81 13.62 15.17
CA SER A 3 10.55 12.18 15.24
C SER A 3 9.22 11.77 14.61
N THR A 4 8.50 12.73 14.03
CA THR A 4 7.15 12.56 13.50
C THR A 4 7.04 13.18 12.12
N ASP A 5 6.58 12.38 11.17
CA ASP A 5 6.31 12.75 9.78
C ASP A 5 5.10 11.94 9.30
N SER A 6 4.51 12.34 8.17
CA SER A 6 3.37 11.66 7.57
C SER A 6 3.64 11.38 6.11
N VAL A 7 3.17 10.22 5.66
CA VAL A 7 3.17 9.84 4.24
C VAL A 7 1.76 9.58 3.76
N ILE A 8 1.54 9.84 2.48
CA ILE A 8 0.34 9.48 1.74
C ILE A 8 0.69 8.28 0.86
N VAL A 9 -0.19 7.29 0.82
CA VAL A 9 0.03 6.06 0.04
C VAL A 9 -1.11 5.89 -0.95
N SER A 10 -0.77 5.68 -2.23
CA SER A 10 -1.71 5.33 -3.30
C SER A 10 -1.36 3.98 -3.89
N TRP A 11 -2.35 3.23 -4.38
CA TRP A 11 -2.12 1.92 -4.99
C TRP A 11 -3.03 1.68 -6.19
N ASP A 12 -2.58 0.87 -7.12
CA ASP A 12 -3.38 0.33 -8.22
C ASP A 12 -3.06 -1.16 -8.40
N PHE A 13 -4.09 -2.01 -8.31
CA PHE A 13 -4.01 -3.47 -8.50
C PHE A 13 -4.94 -3.96 -9.62
N SER A 14 -5.47 -3.06 -10.44
CA SER A 14 -6.47 -3.37 -11.46
C SER A 14 -5.93 -4.26 -12.60
N HIS A 15 -4.62 -4.27 -12.83
CA HIS A 15 -3.97 -4.98 -13.95
C HIS A 15 -3.35 -6.34 -13.55
N GLY A 16 -3.76 -6.91 -12.42
CA GLY A 16 -3.26 -8.20 -11.93
C GLY A 16 -2.18 -8.06 -10.85
N LYS A 17 -1.87 -9.18 -10.19
CA LYS A 17 -1.00 -9.19 -8.99
C LYS A 17 0.45 -8.77 -9.31
N ASP A 18 0.95 -9.10 -10.49
CA ASP A 18 2.36 -8.92 -10.86
C ASP A 18 2.67 -7.49 -11.37
N VAL A 19 1.62 -6.72 -11.70
CA VAL A 19 1.70 -5.34 -12.23
C VAL A 19 1.17 -4.32 -11.20
N GLY A 20 0.75 -4.80 -10.03
CA GLY A 20 0.26 -3.95 -8.95
C GLY A 20 1.30 -2.93 -8.52
N VAL A 21 0.93 -1.68 -8.28
CA VAL A 21 1.84 -0.63 -7.81
C VAL A 21 1.35 -0.01 -6.51
N LEU A 22 2.29 0.37 -5.65
CA LEU A 22 2.04 1.16 -4.44
C LEU A 22 3.05 2.30 -4.40
N ILE A 23 2.57 3.54 -4.43
CA ILE A 23 3.38 4.76 -4.45
C ILE A 23 3.29 5.44 -3.08
N VAL A 24 4.43 5.84 -2.54
CA VAL A 24 4.55 6.58 -1.29
C VAL A 24 4.93 8.02 -1.59
N GLY A 25 4.06 8.94 -1.17
CA GLY A 25 4.27 10.36 -1.30
C GLY A 25 4.45 11.04 0.05
N LYS A 26 5.29 12.06 0.11
CA LYS A 26 5.35 12.99 1.22
C LYS A 26 4.74 14.32 0.80
N GLN A 27 3.81 14.83 1.61
CA GLN A 27 3.19 16.12 1.32
C GLN A 27 3.92 17.24 2.06
N GLU A 28 4.46 18.21 1.32
CA GLU A 28 5.02 19.43 1.85
C GLU A 28 4.40 20.64 1.17
N LYS A 29 3.82 21.56 1.96
CA LYS A 29 3.22 22.82 1.48
C LYS A 29 2.21 22.60 0.33
N GLY A 30 1.41 21.54 0.43
CA GLY A 30 0.39 21.20 -0.57
C GLY A 30 0.91 20.46 -1.81
N LYS A 31 2.23 20.28 -1.96
CA LYS A 31 2.84 19.48 -3.02
C LYS A 31 3.16 18.08 -2.51
N VAL A 32 2.90 17.07 -3.33
CA VAL A 32 3.26 15.69 -3.01
C VAL A 32 4.50 15.32 -3.81
N GLU A 33 5.57 14.96 -3.10
CA GLU A 33 6.78 14.39 -3.67
C GLU A 33 6.72 12.87 -3.54
N ILE A 34 6.93 12.15 -4.64
CA ILE A 34 7.04 10.69 -4.61
C ILE A 34 8.41 10.33 -4.04
N ILE A 35 8.42 9.66 -2.89
CA ILE A 35 9.64 9.27 -2.19
C ILE A 35 9.93 7.77 -2.32
N ASN A 36 8.94 6.96 -2.70
CA ASN A 36 9.13 5.54 -2.96
C ASN A 36 8.01 4.96 -3.86
N ALA A 37 8.31 3.82 -4.48
CA ALA A 37 7.34 3.01 -5.21
C ALA A 37 7.67 1.52 -5.06
N TYR A 38 6.65 0.70 -4.87
CA TYR A 38 6.70 -0.75 -4.79
C TYR A 38 5.84 -1.35 -5.89
N GLN A 39 6.16 -2.57 -6.31
CA GLN A 39 5.43 -3.26 -7.37
C GLN A 39 5.17 -4.74 -7.05
N GLY A 40 4.25 -5.34 -7.79
CA GLY A 40 3.94 -6.76 -7.73
C GLY A 40 3.44 -7.23 -6.37
N GLU A 41 3.95 -8.38 -5.95
CA GLU A 41 3.57 -9.01 -4.67
C GLU A 41 3.92 -8.16 -3.46
N GLU A 42 5.08 -7.47 -3.47
CA GLU A 42 5.52 -6.60 -2.38
C GLU A 42 4.53 -5.45 -2.14
N ALA A 43 4.09 -4.78 -3.21
CA ALA A 43 3.08 -3.72 -3.13
C ALA A 43 1.79 -4.22 -2.47
N LYS A 44 1.37 -5.43 -2.81
CA LYS A 44 0.16 -6.05 -2.27
C LYS A 44 0.31 -6.42 -0.79
N GLU A 45 1.46 -6.95 -0.38
CA GLU A 45 1.71 -7.25 1.03
C GLU A 45 1.69 -6.00 1.91
N ILE A 46 2.31 -4.92 1.43
CA ILE A 46 2.34 -3.63 2.14
C ILE A 46 0.90 -3.09 2.24
N TYR A 47 0.16 -3.06 1.13
CA TYR A 47 -1.26 -2.68 1.12
C TYR A 47 -2.05 -3.46 2.17
N GLN A 48 -1.88 -4.79 2.23
CA GLN A 48 -2.59 -5.60 3.20
C GLN A 48 -2.24 -5.25 4.65
N LYS A 49 -0.97 -4.93 4.94
CA LYS A 49 -0.51 -4.50 6.28
C LYS A 49 -1.05 -3.12 6.66
N LEU A 50 -1.24 -2.22 5.68
CA LEU A 50 -1.74 -0.86 5.91
C LEU A 50 -3.26 -0.80 6.06
N VAL A 51 -4.01 -1.57 5.27
CA VAL A 51 -5.47 -1.45 5.16
C VAL A 51 -6.22 -2.45 6.04
N PHE A 52 -5.67 -3.65 6.27
CA PHE A 52 -6.34 -4.68 7.06
C PHE A 52 -5.70 -4.82 8.45
N PRO A 53 -6.46 -4.57 9.53
CA PRO A 53 -6.01 -4.84 10.89
C PRO A 53 -5.64 -6.32 11.07
N LYS A 54 -4.64 -6.59 11.91
CA LYS A 54 -4.17 -7.97 12.19
C LYS A 54 -5.28 -8.93 12.65
N SER A 55 -6.34 -8.41 13.27
CA SER A 55 -7.51 -9.18 13.72
C SER A 55 -8.45 -9.65 12.60
N LYS A 56 -8.38 -9.07 11.39
CA LYS A 56 -9.24 -9.40 10.24
C LYS A 56 -8.56 -10.25 9.15
N LYS A 57 -7.31 -10.69 9.36
CA LYS A 57 -6.57 -11.49 8.36
C LYS A 57 -7.20 -12.86 8.06
N THR A 58 -8.05 -13.38 8.94
CA THR A 58 -8.61 -14.74 8.85
C THR A 58 -9.70 -14.89 7.78
N SER A 59 -10.30 -13.81 7.27
CA SER A 59 -11.43 -13.90 6.32
C SER A 59 -11.06 -13.69 4.84
N PHE A 60 -9.96 -13.01 4.52
CA PHE A 60 -9.59 -12.72 3.12
C PHE A 60 -8.94 -13.88 2.35
N SER A 61 -8.47 -14.92 3.05
CA SER A 61 -7.89 -16.11 2.42
C SER A 61 -8.93 -17.10 1.88
N LYS A 62 -10.23 -16.91 2.15
CA LYS A 62 -11.29 -17.86 1.74
C LYS A 62 -12.07 -17.48 0.48
N GLU A 63 -11.96 -16.27 -0.05
CA GLU A 63 -12.80 -15.81 -1.18
C GLU A 63 -12.15 -15.87 -2.58
N LYS A 64 -10.97 -16.49 -2.74
CA LYS A 64 -10.33 -16.65 -4.06
C LYS A 64 -9.99 -18.10 -4.42
N THR A 65 -10.94 -19.01 -4.18
CA THR A 65 -10.90 -20.39 -4.70
C THR A 65 -12.30 -20.85 -5.14
N THR A 66 -12.89 -20.17 -6.13
CA THR A 66 -14.01 -20.70 -6.91
C THR A 66 -13.89 -20.19 -8.34
#